data_AF-A0A7W7C5Q9-F1
#
_entry.id   AF-A0A7W7C5Q9-F1
#
_cell.length_a   1.000
_cell.length_b   1.000
_cell.length_c   1.000
_cell.angle_alpha   90.00
_cell.angle_beta   90.00
_cell.angle_gamma   90.00
#
_symmetry.space_group_name_H-M   'P 1'
#
loop_
_entity.id
_entity.type
_entity.pdbx_description
1 polymer ?
#
loop_
_entity_poly.entity_id
_entity_poly.type
_entity_poly.pdbx_seq_one_letter_code
_entity_poly.pdbx_strand_id
1 'polypeptide(L)'
;MSFSTKSKARLRGRKALRAAEMLDEVVDSQLPLVTELSETSRRRSADYLSELVMLAQDYRHYAAGWIDHEELQRRGNAAVARLEQLSQERRAAALTEQE
;
A
#
# COMPACT_ATOMS: atom_id res chain seq x y z
N MET A 1 21.86 7.13 -29.87
CA MET A 1 21.24 5.93 -29.24
C MET A 1 20.31 6.35 -28.08
N SER A 2 19.09 6.85 -28.34
CA SER A 2 18.22 7.44 -27.26
C SER A 2 16.76 6.95 -27.26
N PHE A 3 16.42 5.94 -28.08
CA PHE A 3 15.06 5.37 -28.14
C PHE A 3 14.80 4.29 -27.07
N SER A 4 15.84 3.61 -26.58
CA SER A 4 15.70 2.49 -25.63
C SER A 4 15.33 2.94 -24.20
N THR A 5 15.82 4.10 -23.76
CA THR A 5 15.63 4.62 -22.40
C THR A 5 14.21 5.16 -22.18
N LYS A 6 13.63 5.86 -23.17
CA LYS A 6 12.24 6.36 -23.10
C LYS A 6 11.23 5.21 -23.04
N SER A 7 11.43 4.14 -23.81
CA SER A 7 10.57 2.96 -23.77
C SER A 7 10.60 2.26 -22.41
N LYS A 8 11.77 2.13 -21.79
CA LYS A 8 11.92 1.57 -20.44
C LYS A 8 11.25 2.43 -19.37
N ALA A 9 11.36 3.75 -19.45
CA ALA A 9 10.69 4.67 -18.52
C ALA A 9 9.15 4.55 -18.61
N ARG A 10 8.61 4.49 -19.83
CA ARG A 10 7.17 4.30 -20.07
C ARG A 10 6.67 2.94 -19.56
N LEU A 11 7.46 1.87 -19.71
CA LEU A 11 7.15 0.55 -19.13
C LEU A 11 7.14 0.58 -17.60
N ARG A 12 8.13 1.24 -16.98
CA ARG A 12 8.22 1.39 -15.52
C ARG A 12 7.03 2.18 -14.96
N GLY A 13 6.66 3.29 -15.59
CA GLY A 13 5.47 4.06 -15.20
C GLY A 13 4.18 3.24 -15.30
N ARG A 14 4.00 2.47 -16.39
CA ARG A 14 2.85 1.56 -16.53
C ARG A 14 2.82 0.49 -15.43
N LYS A 15 3.97 -0.11 -15.10
CA LYS A 15 4.07 -1.11 -14.03
C LYS A 15 3.70 -0.51 -12.67
N ALA A 16 4.14 0.71 -12.40
CA ALA A 16 3.80 1.40 -11.15
C ALA A 16 2.31 1.72 -11.05
N LEU A 17 1.67 2.18 -12.13
CA LEU A 17 0.21 2.37 -12.15
C LEU A 17 -0.54 1.06 -11.90
N ARG A 18 -0.09 -0.06 -12.49
CA ARG A 18 -0.67 -1.38 -12.20
C ARG A 18 -0.54 -1.78 -10.74
N ALA A 19 0.59 -1.47 -10.11
CA ALA A 19 0.76 -1.74 -8.68
C ALA A 19 -0.20 -0.88 -7.82
N ALA A 20 -0.39 0.39 -8.18
CA ALA A 20 -1.37 1.25 -7.52
C ALA A 20 -2.81 0.73 -7.69
N GLU A 21 -3.20 0.30 -8.90
CA GLU A 21 -4.51 -0.31 -9.18
C GLU A 21 -4.75 -1.55 -8.31
N MET A 22 -3.76 -2.44 -8.20
CA MET A 22 -3.88 -3.64 -7.36
C MET A 22 -4.07 -3.30 -5.87
N LEU A 23 -3.42 -2.25 -5.38
CA LEU A 23 -3.59 -1.81 -4.00
C LEU A 23 -4.99 -1.21 -3.78
N ASP A 24 -5.49 -0.42 -4.74
CA ASP A 24 -6.84 0.12 -4.70
C ASP A 24 -7.89 -1.00 -4.68
N GLU A 25 -7.75 -2.03 -5.51
CA GLU A 25 -8.65 -3.20 -5.52
C GLU A 25 -8.70 -3.90 -4.16
N VAL A 26 -7.55 -4.05 -3.50
CA VAL A 26 -7.48 -4.63 -2.14
C VAL A 26 -8.20 -3.73 -1.14
N VAL A 27 -8.00 -2.42 -1.19
CA VAL A 27 -8.66 -1.46 -0.30
C VAL A 27 -10.18 -1.48 -0.50
N ASP A 28 -10.63 -1.40 -1.75
CA ASP A 28 -12.04 -1.40 -2.11
C ASP A 28 -12.75 -2.69 -1.66
N SER A 29 -12.08 -3.83 -1.76
CA SER A 29 -12.63 -5.11 -1.31
C SER A 29 -12.79 -5.22 0.22
N GLN A 30 -11.94 -4.51 0.98
CA GLN A 30 -11.91 -4.60 2.44
C GLN A 30 -12.74 -3.51 3.13
N LEU A 31 -12.91 -2.35 2.50
CA LEU A 31 -13.67 -1.22 3.07
C LEU A 31 -15.06 -1.60 3.59
N PRO A 32 -15.89 -2.39 2.88
CA PRO A 32 -17.20 -2.80 3.38
C PRO A 32 -17.11 -3.59 4.70
N LEU A 33 -16.12 -4.50 4.81
CA LEU A 33 -15.92 -5.35 5.98
C LEU A 33 -15.54 -4.55 7.23
N VAL A 34 -14.86 -3.41 7.05
CA VAL A 34 -14.42 -2.54 8.16
C VAL A 34 -15.61 -1.89 8.86
N THR A 35 -16.70 -1.61 8.14
CA THR A 35 -17.88 -0.91 8.68
C THR A 35 -18.63 -1.72 9.74
N GLU A 36 -18.54 -3.05 9.66
CA GLU A 36 -19.22 -3.99 10.57
C GLU A 36 -18.41 -4.28 11.85
N LEU A 37 -17.15 -3.82 11.92
CA LEU A 37 -16.26 -4.07 13.05
C LEU A 37 -16.62 -3.20 14.27
N SER A 38 -16.27 -3.71 15.46
CA SER A 38 -16.18 -2.92 16.69
C SER A 38 -15.22 -1.75 16.52
N GLU A 39 -15.36 -0.67 17.30
CA GLU A 39 -14.56 0.54 17.11
C GLU A 39 -13.04 0.27 17.13
N THR A 40 -12.57 -0.53 18.08
CA THR A 40 -11.14 -0.87 18.21
C THR A 40 -10.63 -1.66 17.00
N SER A 41 -11.40 -2.64 16.52
CA SER A 41 -11.03 -3.44 15.34
C SER A 41 -11.15 -2.63 14.05
N ARG A 42 -12.13 -1.73 13.97
CA ARG A 42 -12.31 -0.78 12.87
C ARG A 42 -11.10 0.14 12.74
N ARG A 43 -10.63 0.71 13.85
CA ARG A 43 -9.45 1.59 13.86
C ARG A 43 -8.20 0.88 13.35
N ARG A 44 -7.92 -0.32 13.87
CA ARG A 44 -6.78 -1.15 13.42
C ARG A 44 -6.87 -1.47 11.92
N SER A 45 -8.06 -1.83 11.43
CA SER A 45 -8.26 -2.08 9.99
C SER A 45 -8.11 -0.82 9.15
N ALA A 46 -8.62 0.33 9.64
CA ALA A 46 -8.46 1.61 8.96
C ALA A 46 -6.99 2.02 8.84
N ASP A 47 -6.20 1.83 9.89
CA ASP A 47 -4.75 2.11 9.86
C ASP A 47 -4.06 1.24 8.79
N TYR A 48 -4.39 -0.07 8.74
CA TYR A 48 -3.86 -0.97 7.71
C TYR A 48 -4.24 -0.55 6.29
N LEU A 49 -5.51 -0.19 6.05
CA LEU A 49 -5.96 0.27 4.74
C LEU A 49 -5.33 1.61 4.36
N SER A 50 -5.10 2.51 5.32
CA SER A 50 -4.47 3.80 5.06
C SER A 50 -3.04 3.64 4.52
N GLU A 51 -2.26 2.70 5.07
CA GLU A 51 -0.91 2.41 4.59
C GLU A 51 -0.91 1.84 3.16
N LEU A 52 -1.89 1.00 2.80
CA LEU A 52 -2.05 0.53 1.42
C LEU A 52 -2.37 1.68 0.45
N VAL A 53 -3.25 2.60 0.86
CA VAL A 53 -3.59 3.79 0.08
C VAL A 53 -2.36 4.69 -0.10
N MET A 54 -1.57 4.90 0.95
CA MET A 54 -0.35 5.69 0.86
C MET A 54 0.67 5.07 -0.09
N LEU A 55 0.85 3.74 -0.04
CA LEU A 55 1.73 3.04 -0.97
C LEU A 55 1.24 3.15 -2.43
N ALA A 56 -0.08 3.08 -2.66
CA ALA A 56 -0.66 3.30 -3.99
C ALA A 56 -0.39 4.73 -4.51
N GLN A 57 -0.45 5.73 -3.63
CA GLN A 57 -0.11 7.12 -3.96
C GLN A 57 1.36 7.26 -4.33
N ASP A 58 2.29 6.62 -3.61
CA ASP A 58 3.71 6.65 -3.94
C ASP A 58 3.99 6.03 -5.32
N TYR A 59 3.32 4.92 -5.68
CA TYR A 59 3.40 4.37 -7.03
C TYR A 59 2.89 5.33 -8.10
N ARG A 60 1.79 6.07 -7.83
CA ARG A 60 1.28 7.11 -8.74
C ARG A 60 2.26 8.28 -8.87
N HIS A 61 2.87 8.72 -7.77
CA HIS A 61 3.90 9.76 -7.78
C HIS A 61 5.12 9.35 -8.60
N TYR A 62 5.57 8.10 -8.47
CA TYR A 62 6.65 7.57 -9.30
C TYR A 62 6.25 7.50 -10.78
N ALA A 63 5.03 7.05 -11.10
CA ALA A 63 4.54 7.02 -12.47
C ALA A 63 4.42 8.41 -13.11
N ALA A 64 4.09 9.42 -12.31
CA ALA A 64 4.05 10.83 -12.72
C ALA A 64 5.45 11.49 -12.78
N GLY A 65 6.49 10.80 -12.29
CA GLY A 65 7.86 11.31 -12.24
C GLY A 65 8.11 12.31 -11.12
N TRP A 66 7.26 12.37 -10.10
CA TRP A 66 7.42 13.25 -8.93
C TRP A 66 8.43 12.72 -7.92
N ILE A 67 8.61 11.39 -7.89
CA ILE A 67 9.67 10.72 -7.13
C ILE A 67 10.44 9.79 -8.05
N ASP A 68 11.69 9.52 -7.73
CA ASP A 68 12.52 8.57 -8.46
C ASP A 68 12.37 7.14 -7.93
N HIS A 69 13.15 6.22 -8.50
CA HIS A 69 13.09 4.82 -8.13
C HIS A 69 13.63 4.55 -6.72
N GLU A 70 14.66 5.28 -6.30
CA GLU A 70 15.29 5.09 -4.99
C GLU A 70 14.33 5.54 -3.88
N GLU A 71 13.67 6.68 -4.07
CA GLU A 71 12.65 7.18 -3.17
C GLU A 71 11.43 6.25 -3.12
N LEU A 72 10.99 5.70 -4.26
CA LEU A 72 9.94 4.68 -4.28
C LEU A 72 10.34 3.42 -3.49
N GLN A 73 11.59 2.95 -3.60
CA GLN A 73 12.06 1.80 -2.83
C GLN A 73 12.12 2.11 -1.33
N ARG A 74 12.62 3.28 -0.96
CA ARG A 74 12.70 3.71 0.45
C ARG A 74 11.33 3.78 1.09
N ARG A 75 10.36 4.44 0.43
CA ARG A 75 8.98 4.55 0.92
C ARG A 75 8.26 3.20 0.91
N GLY A 76 8.44 2.42 -0.16
CA GLY A 76 7.88 1.07 -0.26
C GLY A 76 8.33 0.16 0.89
N ASN A 77 9.63 0.16 1.22
CA ASN A 77 10.15 -0.62 2.34
C ASN A 77 9.59 -0.14 3.69
N ALA A 78 9.44 1.16 3.89
CA ALA A 78 8.83 1.72 5.09
C ALA A 78 7.35 1.31 5.23
N ALA A 79 6.58 1.38 4.14
CA ALA A 79 5.18 0.97 4.11
C ALA A 79 5.03 -0.54 4.41
N VAL A 80 5.86 -1.40 3.81
CA VAL A 80 5.86 -2.85 4.09
C VAL A 80 6.16 -3.13 5.56
N ALA A 81 7.19 -2.49 6.13
CA ALA A 81 7.52 -2.64 7.55
C ALA A 81 6.35 -2.22 8.47
N ARG A 82 5.65 -1.14 8.12
CA ARG A 82 4.48 -0.67 8.87
C ARG A 82 3.29 -1.64 8.76
N LEU A 83 3.03 -2.18 7.57
CA LEU A 83 1.99 -3.20 7.36
C LEU A 83 2.27 -4.48 8.15
N GLU A 84 3.53 -4.91 8.21
CA GLU A 84 3.96 -6.05 9.03
C GLU A 84 3.69 -5.80 10.52
N GLN A 85 4.06 -4.62 11.02
CA GLN A 85 3.79 -4.23 12.40
C GLN A 85 2.28 -4.25 12.71
N LEU A 86 1.46 -3.62 11.87
CA LEU A 86 -0.01 -3.59 12.04
C LEU A 86 -0.62 -5.00 12.01
N SER A 87 -0.09 -5.88 11.16
CA SER A 87 -0.50 -7.28 11.08
C SER A 87 -0.19 -8.05 12.37
N GLN A 88 0.98 -7.81 12.96
CA GLN A 88 1.36 -8.40 14.26
C GLN A 88 0.47 -7.89 15.40
N GLU A 89 0.23 -6.58 15.48
CA GLU A 89 -0.65 -5.96 16.47
C GLU A 89 -2.08 -6.54 16.40
N ARG A 90 -2.59 -6.75 15.19
CA ARG A 90 -3.91 -7.38 14.99
C ARG A 90 -3.94 -8.83 15.48
N ARG A 91 -2.89 -9.61 15.22
CA ARG A 91 -2.80 -11.01 15.69
C ARG A 91 -2.68 -11.11 17.20
N ALA A 92 -1.88 -10.24 17.82
CA ALA A 92 -1.73 -10.18 19.28
C ALA A 92 -3.07 -9.88 19.97
N ALA A 93 -3.82 -8.90 19.46
CA ALA A 93 -5.14 -8.57 19.99
C ALA A 93 -6.17 -9.70 19.83
N ALA A 94 -6.12 -10.45 18.73
CA ALA A 94 -7.01 -11.59 18.52
C ALA A 94 -6.77 -12.72 19.55
N LEU A 95 -5.52 -12.93 19.99
CA LEU A 95 -5.18 -13.91 21.02
C LEU A 95 -5.72 -13.51 22.40
N THR A 96 -5.63 -12.23 22.77
CA THR A 96 -6.14 -11.73 24.05
C THR A 96 -7.67 -11.73 24.15
N GLU A 97 -8.38 -11.76 23.02
CA GLU A 97 -9.84 -11.83 22.96
C GLU A 97 -10.37 -13.28 23.05
N GLN A 98 -9.48 -14.30 23.03
CA GLN A 98 -9.83 -15.73 23.08
C GLN A 98 -9.60 -16.38 24.47
N GLU A 99 -9.09 -15.63 25.46
CA GLU A 99 -8.96 -16.05 26.86
C GLU A 99 -10.13 -15.57 27.72
#